data_AF-A0A061RDU2-F1
#
_entry.id   AF-A0A061RDU2-F1
#
_cell.length_a   1.000
_cell.length_b   1.000
_cell.length_c   1.000
_cell.angle_alpha   90.00
_cell.angle_beta   90.00
_cell.angle_gamma   90.00
#
_symmetry.space_group_name_H-M   'P 1'
#
loop_
_entity.id
_entity.type
_entity.pdbx_description
1 polymer ?
#
loop_
_entity_poly.entity_id
_entity_poly.type
_entity_poly.pdbx_seq_one_letter_code
_entity_poly.pdbx_strand_id
1 'polypeptide(L)'
;QKQLFGALLGLISGICGAVYITTAAKARAKLELSVFMWILLFLHGLIFFGCCMCDAFITGVPIGHVITFDRDPVTGFFGWATKERIGGTLLVGFFGTILGACVYVAVMKYLDAIVVSVAMLSEPFMGVVSGVMFGQASWPGLWGWLGSTISVLGAFVVVVG
;
A
#
# COMPACT_ATOMS: atom_id res chain seq x y z
N GLN A 1 25.52 -4.06 5.29
CA GLN A 1 25.10 -2.66 5.06
C GLN A 1 23.71 -2.56 4.41
N LYS A 2 23.42 -3.24 3.29
CA LYS A 2 22.09 -3.21 2.62
C LYS A 2 20.93 -3.71 3.50
N GLN A 3 21.14 -4.78 4.29
CA GLN A 3 20.11 -5.32 5.20
C GLN A 3 19.77 -4.37 6.35
N LEU A 4 20.76 -3.68 6.93
CA LEU A 4 20.52 -2.71 8.00
C LEU A 4 19.73 -1.50 7.48
N PHE A 5 20.08 -1.00 6.29
CA PHE A 5 19.33 0.08 5.66
C PHE A 5 17.87 -0.31 5.38
N GLY A 6 17.64 -1.51 4.83
CA GLY A 6 16.30 -2.03 4.63
C GLY A 6 15.50 -2.19 5.93
N ALA A 7 16.13 -2.67 7.00
CA ALA A 7 15.50 -2.79 8.30
C ALA A 7 15.11 -1.43 8.91
N LEU A 8 15.98 -0.43 8.80
CA LEU A 8 15.70 0.93 9.25
C LEU A 8 14.55 1.57 8.46
N LEU A 9 14.54 1.40 7.13
CA LEU A 9 13.42 1.87 6.30
C LEU A 9 12.11 1.17 6.67
N GLY A 10 12.14 -0.13 6.92
CA GLY A 10 10.97 -0.89 7.39
C GLY A 10 10.44 -0.38 8.73
N LEU A 11 11.33 -0.09 9.68
CA LEU A 11 10.95 0.47 10.99
C LEU A 11 10.31 1.86 10.84
N ILE A 12 10.92 2.76 10.06
CA ILE A 12 10.39 4.10 9.79
C ILE A 12 9.02 3.99 9.10
N SER A 13 8.89 3.12 8.11
CA SER A 13 7.62 2.86 7.42
C SER A 13 6.53 2.38 8.39
N GLY A 14 6.85 1.48 9.32
CA GLY A 14 5.92 1.02 10.36
C GLY A 14 5.46 2.16 11.29
N ILE A 15 6.39 3.02 11.74
CA ILE A 15 6.06 4.19 12.56
C ILE A 15 5.16 5.16 11.80
N CYS A 16 5.53 5.51 10.55
CA CYS A 16 4.73 6.37 9.70
C CYS A 16 3.34 5.78 9.42
N GLY A 17 3.25 4.47 9.20
CA GLY A 17 1.99 3.75 9.02
C GLY A 17 1.09 3.84 10.26
N ALA A 18 1.64 3.63 11.45
CA ALA A 18 0.87 3.76 12.70
C ALA A 18 0.38 5.21 12.95
N VAL A 19 1.24 6.20 12.69
CA VAL A 19 0.86 7.63 12.76
C VAL A 19 -0.23 7.95 11.73
N TYR A 20 -0.12 7.41 10.52
CA TYR A 20 -1.12 7.56 9.48
C TYR A 20 -2.47 7.00 9.93
N ILE A 21 -2.54 5.73 10.36
CA ILE A 21 -3.82 5.09 10.71
C ILE A 21 -4.51 5.84 11.86
N THR A 22 -3.75 6.23 12.90
CA THR A 22 -4.29 6.98 14.04
C THR A 22 -4.77 8.38 13.66
N THR A 23 -4.07 9.08 12.78
CA THR A 23 -4.47 10.42 12.30
C THR A 23 -5.63 10.33 11.31
N ALA A 24 -5.60 9.34 10.42
CA ALA A 24 -6.63 9.04 9.44
C ALA A 24 -7.96 8.74 10.12
N ALA A 25 -7.99 7.90 11.17
CA ALA A 25 -9.21 7.62 11.93
C ALA A 25 -9.84 8.90 12.52
N LYS A 26 -9.03 9.78 13.12
CA LYS A 26 -9.49 11.06 13.67
C LYS A 26 -10.05 12.00 12.61
N ALA A 27 -9.39 12.08 11.44
CA ALA A 27 -9.87 12.87 10.31
C ALA A 27 -11.14 12.28 9.71
N ARG A 28 -11.20 10.95 9.57
CA ARG A 28 -12.32 10.22 8.98
C ARG A 28 -13.60 10.33 9.79
N ALA A 29 -13.50 10.50 11.11
CA ALA A 29 -14.64 10.78 11.98
C ALA A 29 -15.35 12.10 11.64
N LYS A 30 -14.62 13.07 11.04
CA LYS A 30 -15.12 14.42 10.75
C LYS A 30 -15.40 14.67 9.27
N LEU A 31 -14.78 13.90 8.38
CA LEU A 31 -14.84 14.09 6.93
C LEU A 31 -15.69 13.03 6.26
N GLU A 32 -16.33 13.39 5.15
CA GLU A 32 -16.95 12.42 4.26
C GLU A 32 -15.89 11.56 3.55
N LEU A 33 -16.28 10.34 3.17
CA LEU A 33 -15.37 9.38 2.53
C LEU A 33 -14.77 9.96 1.23
N SER A 34 -15.61 10.57 0.40
CA SER A 34 -15.21 11.17 -0.88
C SER A 34 -14.15 12.26 -0.70
N VAL A 35 -14.38 13.18 0.24
CA VAL A 35 -13.45 14.28 0.56
C VAL A 35 -12.12 13.73 1.05
N PHE A 36 -12.15 12.76 1.96
CA PHE A 36 -10.94 12.12 2.46
C PHE A 36 -10.13 11.45 1.33
N MET A 37 -10.81 10.74 0.42
CA MET A 37 -10.16 10.08 -0.71
C MET A 37 -9.48 11.05 -1.67
N TRP A 38 -10.12 12.18 -1.99
CA TRP A 38 -9.51 13.19 -2.84
C TRP A 38 -8.27 13.82 -2.20
N ILE A 39 -8.32 14.10 -0.90
CA ILE A 39 -7.15 14.59 -0.16
C ILE A 39 -6.03 13.54 -0.18
N LEU A 40 -6.36 12.26 0.06
CA LEU A 40 -5.41 11.17 0.06
C LEU A 40 -4.77 10.97 -1.33
N LEU A 41 -5.55 11.04 -2.40
CA LEU A 41 -5.06 10.95 -3.77
C LEU A 41 -4.14 12.13 -4.11
N PHE A 42 -4.53 13.35 -3.72
CA PHE A 42 -3.72 14.54 -3.92
C PHE A 42 -2.37 14.44 -3.18
N LEU A 43 -2.38 14.01 -1.91
CA LEU A 43 -1.17 13.83 -1.12
C LEU A 43 -0.25 12.75 -1.72
N HIS A 44 -0.80 11.63 -2.20
CA HIS A 44 -0.03 10.62 -2.91
C HIS A 44 0.61 11.18 -4.19
N GLY A 45 -0.13 12.00 -4.95
CA GLY A 45 0.41 12.68 -6.13
C GLY A 45 1.58 13.61 -5.80
N LEU A 46 1.48 14.39 -4.71
CA LEU A 46 2.57 15.25 -4.23
C LEU A 46 3.79 14.43 -3.81
N ILE A 47 3.59 13.33 -3.07
CA ILE A 47 4.68 12.46 -2.63
C ILE A 47 5.35 11.82 -3.86
N PHE A 48 4.58 11.30 -4.81
CA PHE A 48 5.09 10.70 -6.04
C PHE A 48 5.95 11.70 -6.83
N PHE A 49 5.44 12.91 -7.06
CA PHE A 49 6.19 13.96 -7.75
C PHE A 49 7.44 14.38 -6.96
N GLY A 50 7.33 14.48 -5.64
CA GLY A 50 8.47 14.75 -4.74
C GLY A 50 9.56 13.68 -4.86
N CYS A 51 9.19 12.39 -4.93
CA CYS A 51 10.13 11.30 -5.15
C CYS A 51 10.83 11.41 -6.52
N CYS A 52 10.10 11.72 -7.60
CA CYS A 52 10.70 11.96 -8.91
C CYS A 52 11.67 13.16 -8.89
N MET A 53 11.34 14.22 -8.16
CA MET A 53 12.22 15.38 -7.97
C MET A 53 13.49 15.03 -7.20
N CYS A 54 13.37 14.24 -6.13
CA CYS A 54 14.53 13.75 -5.38
C CYS A 54 15.43 12.87 -6.26
N ASP A 55 14.87 11.99 -7.08
CA ASP A 55 15.64 11.14 -7.99
C ASP A 55 16.40 11.98 -9.04
N ALA A 56 15.73 12.95 -9.66
CA ALA A 56 16.35 13.90 -10.59
C ALA A 56 17.51 14.67 -9.93
N PHE A 57 17.33 15.11 -8.68
CA PHE A 57 18.37 15.82 -7.92
C PHE A 57 19.57 14.93 -7.58
N ILE A 58 19.34 13.70 -7.13
CA ILE A 58 20.39 12.76 -6.73
C ILE A 58 21.21 12.29 -7.95
N THR A 59 20.53 12.01 -9.06
CA THR A 59 21.16 11.49 -10.28
C THR A 59 21.75 12.58 -11.17
N GLY A 60 21.37 13.85 -10.95
CA GLY A 60 21.74 14.98 -11.80
C GLY A 60 21.06 14.97 -13.17
N VAL A 61 20.09 14.08 -13.38
CA VAL A 61 19.35 13.91 -14.63
C VAL A 61 18.18 14.90 -14.68
N PRO A 62 17.90 15.58 -15.81
CA PRO A 62 16.73 16.44 -15.92
C PRO A 62 15.43 15.68 -15.67
N ILE A 63 14.47 16.30 -14.97
CA ILE A 63 13.19 15.67 -14.62
C ILE A 63 12.45 15.05 -15.81
N GLY A 64 12.56 15.65 -17.00
CA GLY A 64 11.92 15.12 -18.22
C GLY A 64 12.46 13.76 -18.69
N HIS A 65 13.57 13.27 -18.13
CA HIS A 65 14.07 11.91 -18.37
C HIS A 65 13.73 10.95 -17.21
N VAL A 66 13.40 11.48 -16.03
CA VAL A 66 12.90 10.68 -14.90
C VAL A 66 11.43 10.37 -15.07
N ILE A 67 10.65 11.34 -15.59
CA ILE A 67 9.24 11.19 -15.92
C ILE A 67 8.95 11.78 -17.31
N THR A 68 8.56 10.91 -18.23
CA THR A 68 8.17 11.27 -19.61
C THR A 68 6.65 11.23 -19.74
N PHE A 69 6.09 12.04 -20.64
CA PHE A 69 4.64 12.05 -20.90
C PHE A 69 4.29 11.17 -22.09
N ASP A 70 4.63 9.88 -21.98
CA ASP A 70 4.42 8.87 -23.02
C ASP A 70 3.96 7.53 -22.39
N ARG A 71 3.95 6.48 -23.21
CA ARG A 71 3.62 5.11 -22.80
C ARG A 71 4.86 4.25 -22.56
N ASP A 72 6.02 4.87 -22.34
CA ASP A 72 7.22 4.12 -22.00
C ASP A 72 7.00 3.37 -20.67
N PRO A 73 7.26 2.05 -20.61
CA PRO A 73 6.99 1.24 -19.43
C PRO A 73 7.87 1.54 -18.21
N VAL A 74 8.92 2.35 -18.35
CA VAL A 74 9.92 2.67 -17.33
C VAL A 74 9.80 4.12 -16.88
N THR A 75 9.73 5.07 -17.81
CA THR A 75 9.71 6.52 -17.50
C THR A 75 8.36 7.18 -17.78
N GLY A 76 7.50 6.53 -18.57
CA GLY A 76 6.26 7.10 -19.06
C GLY A 76 5.17 7.18 -18.00
N PHE A 77 4.56 8.35 -17.83
CA PHE A 77 3.39 8.54 -16.98
C PHE A 77 2.21 7.63 -17.38
N PHE A 78 2.09 7.30 -18.66
CA PHE A 78 1.10 6.34 -19.18
C PHE A 78 1.72 4.97 -19.54
N GLY A 79 2.89 4.62 -18.99
CA GLY A 79 3.56 3.34 -19.22
C GLY A 79 2.71 2.11 -18.87
N TRP A 80 1.73 2.30 -17.98
CA TRP A 80 0.74 1.29 -17.62
C TRP A 80 -0.31 1.03 -18.72
N ALA A 81 -0.57 2.00 -19.60
CA ALA A 81 -1.58 1.93 -20.66
C ALA A 81 -1.06 1.22 -21.93
N THR A 82 -0.25 0.18 -21.74
CA THR A 82 0.25 -0.70 -22.79
C THR A 82 -0.58 -1.98 -22.83
N LYS A 83 -0.76 -2.61 -24.01
CA LYS A 83 -1.64 -3.78 -24.18
C LYS A 83 -1.30 -4.93 -23.22
N GLU A 84 -0.02 -5.10 -22.91
CA GLU A 84 0.51 -6.15 -22.05
C GLU A 84 0.24 -5.90 -20.56
N ARG A 85 0.18 -4.63 -20.13
CA ARG A 85 0.12 -4.25 -18.72
C ARG A 85 -1.25 -3.75 -18.28
N ILE A 86 -2.04 -3.19 -19.18
CA ILE A 86 -3.29 -2.52 -18.86
C ILE A 86 -4.26 -3.41 -18.07
N GLY A 87 -4.37 -4.69 -18.44
CA GLY A 87 -5.25 -5.64 -17.72
C GLY A 87 -4.81 -5.85 -16.27
N GLY A 88 -3.53 -6.16 -16.06
CA GLY A 88 -2.97 -6.36 -14.71
C GLY A 88 -3.00 -5.08 -13.89
N THR A 89 -2.63 -3.93 -14.47
CA THR A 89 -2.65 -2.65 -13.78
C THR A 89 -4.05 -2.21 -13.40
N LEU A 90 -5.06 -2.41 -14.26
CA LEU A 90 -6.45 -2.11 -13.91
C LEU A 90 -6.96 -3.03 -12.79
N LEU A 91 -6.62 -4.31 -12.82
CA LEU A 91 -7.00 -5.25 -11.77
C LEU A 91 -6.40 -4.85 -10.42
N VAL A 92 -5.08 -4.60 -10.38
CA VAL A 92 -4.37 -4.19 -9.16
C VAL A 92 -4.81 -2.80 -8.71
N GLY A 93 -4.90 -1.84 -9.62
CA GLY A 93 -5.31 -0.48 -9.30
C GLY A 93 -6.76 -0.39 -8.81
N PHE A 94 -7.67 -1.14 -9.41
CA PHE A 94 -9.07 -1.11 -8.99
C PHE A 94 -9.30 -1.91 -7.70
N PHE A 95 -8.93 -3.19 -7.66
CA PHE A 95 -9.20 -4.04 -6.49
C PHE A 95 -8.20 -3.80 -5.35
N GLY A 96 -6.91 -3.79 -5.68
CA GLY A 96 -5.84 -3.65 -4.70
C GLY A 96 -5.71 -2.23 -4.15
N THR A 97 -5.98 -1.20 -4.96
CA THR A 97 -5.82 0.20 -4.52
C THR A 97 -7.16 0.87 -4.23
N ILE A 98 -8.04 1.05 -5.22
CA ILE A 98 -9.27 1.84 -5.04
C ILE A 98 -10.21 1.15 -4.05
N LEU A 99 -10.59 -0.11 -4.31
CA LEU A 99 -11.53 -0.84 -3.48
C LEU A 99 -10.93 -1.11 -2.09
N GLY A 100 -9.69 -1.58 -2.03
CA GLY A 100 -8.97 -1.79 -0.78
C GLY A 100 -8.92 -0.53 0.08
N ALA A 101 -8.41 0.59 -0.45
CA ALA A 101 -8.32 1.84 0.29
C ALA A 101 -9.71 2.37 0.70
N CYS A 102 -10.70 2.31 -0.20
CA CYS A 102 -12.07 2.71 0.09
C CYS A 102 -12.68 1.92 1.24
N VAL A 103 -12.52 0.60 1.23
CA VAL A 103 -13.01 -0.26 2.31
C VAL A 103 -12.32 0.09 3.62
N TYR A 104 -10.99 0.19 3.65
CA TYR A 104 -10.23 0.53 4.85
C TYR A 104 -10.68 1.87 5.45
N VAL A 105 -10.74 2.92 4.65
CA VAL A 105 -11.14 4.24 5.12
C VAL A 105 -12.63 4.30 5.47
N ALA A 106 -13.48 3.50 4.82
CA ALA A 106 -14.89 3.41 5.20
C ALA A 106 -15.05 2.80 6.59
N VAL A 107 -14.35 1.70 6.88
CA VAL A 107 -14.45 1.00 8.18
C VAL A 107 -13.80 1.79 9.32
N MET A 108 -12.78 2.62 9.05
CA MET A 108 -12.15 3.50 10.05
C MET A 108 -13.14 4.50 10.70
N LYS A 109 -14.32 4.73 10.12
CA LYS A 109 -15.37 5.55 10.76
C LYS A 109 -16.07 4.81 11.92
N TYR A 110 -16.09 3.48 11.85
CA TYR A 110 -16.90 2.62 12.73
C TYR A 110 -16.06 1.77 13.67
N LEU A 111 -14.82 1.47 13.27
CA LEU A 111 -13.89 0.62 14.01
C LEU A 111 -12.73 1.46 14.54
N ASP A 112 -12.21 1.05 15.69
CA ASP A 112 -11.01 1.65 16.25
C ASP A 112 -9.80 1.42 15.33
N ALA A 113 -8.91 2.40 15.32
CA ALA A 113 -7.65 2.36 14.56
C ALA A 113 -6.83 1.07 14.83
N ILE A 114 -6.91 0.54 16.06
CA ILE A 114 -6.22 -0.69 16.45
C ILE A 114 -6.82 -1.89 15.73
N VAL A 115 -8.15 -2.02 15.71
CA VAL A 115 -8.86 -3.11 15.02
C VAL A 115 -8.51 -3.10 13.52
N VAL A 116 -8.51 -1.91 12.90
CA VAL A 116 -8.14 -1.77 11.49
C VAL A 116 -6.67 -2.16 11.24
N SER A 117 -5.74 -1.65 12.03
CA SER A 117 -4.31 -1.96 11.93
C SER A 117 -4.03 -3.46 12.06
N VAL A 118 -4.73 -4.11 12.97
CA VAL A 118 -4.56 -5.53 13.24
C VAL A 118 -5.21 -6.40 12.16
N ALA A 119 -6.32 -5.96 11.57
CA ALA A 119 -6.87 -6.60 10.37
C ALA A 119 -5.90 -6.53 9.17
N MET A 120 -5.14 -5.43 9.02
CA MET A 120 -4.11 -5.31 7.97
C MET A 120 -2.98 -6.34 8.12
N LEU A 121 -2.73 -6.89 9.32
CA LEU A 121 -1.76 -7.99 9.50
C LEU A 121 -2.20 -9.29 8.80
N SER A 122 -3.47 -9.42 8.43
CA SER A 122 -3.96 -10.56 7.63
C SER A 122 -3.70 -10.42 6.13
N GLU A 123 -3.43 -9.20 5.66
CA GLU A 123 -3.23 -8.89 4.24
C GLU A 123 -2.04 -9.65 3.62
N PRO A 124 -0.86 -9.77 4.27
CA PRO A 124 0.25 -10.57 3.74
C PRO A 124 -0.14 -12.04 3.52
N PHE A 125 -0.96 -12.61 4.40
CA PHE A 125 -1.43 -13.98 4.25
C PHE A 125 -2.35 -14.12 3.04
N MET A 126 -3.32 -13.22 2.87
CA MET A 126 -4.16 -13.17 1.68
C MET A 126 -3.35 -12.96 0.40
N GLY A 127 -2.30 -12.14 0.46
CA GLY A 127 -1.33 -11.94 -0.62
C GLY A 127 -0.62 -13.23 -1.03
N VAL A 128 -0.16 -14.03 -0.07
CA VAL A 128 0.45 -15.34 -0.37
C VAL A 128 -0.56 -16.30 -0.99
N VAL A 129 -1.76 -16.41 -0.42
CA VAL A 129 -2.81 -17.31 -0.93
C VAL A 129 -3.20 -16.92 -2.37
N SER A 130 -3.41 -15.64 -2.63
CA SER A 130 -3.71 -15.13 -3.98
C SER A 130 -2.55 -15.37 -4.95
N GLY A 131 -1.31 -15.11 -4.53
CA GLY A 131 -0.12 -15.39 -5.35
C GLY A 131 -0.03 -16.87 -5.75
N VAL A 132 -0.36 -17.80 -4.84
CA VAL A 132 -0.41 -19.23 -5.14
C VAL A 132 -1.55 -19.56 -6.11
N MET A 133 -2.75 -19.01 -5.90
CA MET A 133 -3.89 -19.25 -6.79
C MET A 133 -3.64 -18.78 -8.23
N PHE A 134 -2.90 -17.69 -8.41
CA PHE A 134 -2.51 -17.18 -9.73
C PHE A 134 -1.23 -17.83 -10.30
N GLY A 135 -0.68 -18.84 -9.62
CA GLY A 135 0.55 -19.53 -10.04
C GLY A 135 1.81 -18.65 -9.99
N GLN A 136 1.75 -17.52 -9.26
CA GLN A 136 2.84 -16.55 -9.12
C GLN A 136 3.68 -16.77 -7.86
N ALA A 137 3.25 -17.65 -6.95
CA ALA A 137 3.97 -17.97 -5.71
C ALA A 137 3.88 -19.47 -5.37
N SER A 138 4.79 -19.91 -4.50
CA SER A 138 4.75 -21.25 -3.90
C SER A 138 4.02 -21.22 -2.56
N TRP A 139 3.43 -22.35 -2.16
CA TRP A 139 2.83 -22.47 -0.84
C TRP A 139 3.85 -22.14 0.26
N PRO A 140 3.44 -21.41 1.32
CA PRO A 140 4.34 -21.08 2.40
C PRO A 140 4.80 -22.36 3.10
N GLY A 141 6.07 -22.36 3.50
CA GLY A 141 6.62 -23.43 4.35
C GLY A 141 6.04 -23.37 5.77
N LEU A 142 6.45 -24.31 6.62
CA LEU A 142 5.97 -24.43 8.01
C LEU A 142 6.00 -23.11 8.79
N TRP A 143 7.09 -22.35 8.67
CA TRP A 143 7.24 -21.06 9.34
C TRP A 143 6.27 -19.99 8.83
N GLY A 144 5.93 -20.02 7.54
CA GLY A 144 4.94 -19.10 6.96
C GLY A 144 3.55 -19.39 7.52
N TRP A 145 3.16 -20.67 7.58
CA TRP A 145 1.87 -21.07 8.16
C TRP A 145 1.77 -20.73 9.65
N LEU A 146 2.82 -20.98 10.44
CA LEU A 146 2.84 -20.62 11.85
C LEU A 146 2.72 -19.10 12.05
N GLY A 147 3.51 -18.32 11.32
CA GLY A 147 3.46 -16.85 11.37
C GLY A 147 2.08 -16.31 11.03
N SER A 148 1.48 -16.77 9.93
CA SER A 148 0.15 -16.34 9.51
C SER A 148 -0.94 -16.72 10.51
N THR A 149 -0.87 -17.92 11.09
CA THR A 149 -1.84 -18.37 12.11
C THR A 149 -1.75 -17.49 13.35
N ILE A 150 -0.54 -17.18 13.82
CA ILE A 150 -0.32 -16.29 14.97
C ILE A 150 -0.87 -14.88 14.68
N SER A 151 -0.62 -14.33 13.49
CA SER A 151 -1.14 -13.02 13.10
C SER A 151 -2.67 -12.98 13.08
N VAL A 152 -3.33 -14.01 12.55
CA VAL A 152 -4.80 -14.09 12.49
C VAL A 152 -5.40 -14.28 13.88
N LEU A 153 -4.81 -15.15 14.72
CA LEU A 153 -5.26 -15.35 16.10
C LEU A 153 -5.08 -14.08 16.94
N GLY A 154 -3.93 -13.42 16.84
CA GLY A 154 -3.70 -12.13 17.48
C GLY A 154 -4.73 -11.09 17.03
N ALA A 155 -5.11 -11.12 15.75
CA ALA A 155 -6.17 -10.27 15.25
C ALA A 155 -7.53 -10.54 15.86
N PHE A 156 -7.91 -11.81 15.93
CA PHE A 156 -9.16 -12.22 16.53
C PHE A 156 -9.26 -11.82 18.01
N VAL A 157 -8.19 -12.00 18.79
CA VAL A 157 -8.15 -11.62 20.22
C VAL A 157 -8.39 -10.12 20.41
N VAL A 158 -7.80 -9.27 19.56
CA VAL A 158 -7.97 -7.81 19.64
C VAL A 158 -9.36 -7.35 19.19
N VAL A 159 -10.01 -8.08 18.29
CA VAL A 159 -11.37 -7.74 17.85
C VAL A 159 -12.43 -8.16 18.87
N VAL A 160 -12.22 -9.27 19.59
CA VAL A 160 -13.19 -9.84 20.54
C VAL A 160 -13.02 -9.31 21.95
N GLY A 161 -11.79 -8.97 22.37
CA GLY A 161 -11.47 -8.42 23.69
C GLY A 161 -11.64 -6.91 23.75
#